data_AF-A0A4V0I8P0-F1
#
_entry.id   AF-A0A4V0I8P0-F1
#
_cell.length_a   1.000
_cell.length_b   1.000
_cell.length_c   1.000
_cell.angle_alpha   90.00
_cell.angle_beta   90.00
_cell.angle_gamma   90.00
#
_symmetry.space_group_name_H-M   'P 1'
#
loop_
_entity.id
_entity.type
_entity.pdbx_description
1 polymer ?
#
loop_
_entity_poly.entity_id
_entity_poly.type
_entity_poly.pdbx_seq_one_letter_code
_entity_poly.pdbx_strand_id
1 'polypeptide(L)'
;MGDVAYALLRLLNRASLLRVDHDPARPSPCEQLPPDHHGLVEWRPVPVTPPAAFDGIAIHPSIREFYGSYLGGEADGHYAGEAVHLITAWEVDGLARFARTVRAQVESEKQVTVAYTDREQLYAVDNATGAVWLCEPDQQPIRQVARSLAEFLNQIG
;
A
#
# COMPACT_ATOMS: atom_id res chain seq x y z
N MET A 1 -12.01 3.55 12.54
CA MET A 1 -11.13 3.65 11.36
C MET A 1 -10.12 4.73 11.70
N GLY A 2 -8.82 4.43 11.68
CA GLY A 2 -7.80 5.43 12.00
C GLY A 2 -7.42 6.28 10.78
N ASP A 3 -6.48 7.18 10.98
CA ASP A 3 -6.13 8.21 9.98
C ASP A 3 -5.46 7.62 8.74
N VAL A 4 -4.66 6.57 8.90
CA VAL A 4 -3.99 5.89 7.77
C VAL A 4 -5.03 5.14 6.93
N ALA A 5 -5.93 4.40 7.56
CA ALA A 5 -6.98 3.68 6.85
C ALA A 5 -7.88 4.63 6.07
N TYR A 6 -8.24 5.77 6.67
CA TYR A 6 -9.04 6.79 6.01
C TYR A 6 -8.33 7.39 4.80
N ALA A 7 -7.06 7.79 4.95
CA ALA A 7 -6.27 8.37 3.86
C ALA A 7 -6.04 7.36 2.73
N LEU A 8 -5.78 6.08 3.06
CA LEU A 8 -5.65 5.00 2.09
C LEU A 8 -6.96 4.77 1.32
N LEU A 9 -8.09 4.69 2.04
CA LEU A 9 -9.40 4.50 1.40
C LEU A 9 -9.72 5.63 0.40
N ARG A 10 -9.38 6.89 0.74
CA ARG A 10 -9.53 8.04 -0.16
C ARG A 10 -8.77 7.83 -1.47
N LEU A 11 -7.51 7.38 -1.38
CA LEU A 11 -6.66 7.14 -2.56
C LEU A 11 -7.18 5.96 -3.38
N LEU A 12 -7.55 4.85 -2.74
CA LEU A 12 -8.12 3.68 -3.42
C LEU A 12 -9.44 3.99 -4.12
N ASN A 13 -10.33 4.77 -3.49
CA ASN A 13 -11.59 5.19 -4.11
C ASN A 13 -11.38 6.09 -5.34
N ARG A 14 -10.33 6.90 -5.34
CA ARG A 14 -9.95 7.68 -6.52
C ARG A 14 -9.41 6.77 -7.61
N ALA A 15 -8.52 5.85 -7.27
CA ALA A 15 -7.96 4.90 -8.22
C ALA A 15 -9.04 4.00 -8.84
N SER A 16 -10.06 3.62 -8.07
CA SER A 16 -11.18 2.80 -8.53
C SER A 16 -12.13 3.48 -9.53
N LEU A 17 -11.88 4.75 -9.88
CA LEU A 17 -12.56 5.40 -11.01
C LEU A 17 -12.08 4.85 -12.36
N LEU A 18 -10.90 4.24 -12.39
CA LEU A 18 -10.35 3.59 -13.56
C LEU A 18 -10.57 2.08 -13.47
N ARG A 19 -10.89 1.48 -14.61
CA ARG A 19 -10.95 0.01 -14.75
C ARG A 19 -9.54 -0.56 -14.84
N VAL A 20 -9.39 -1.80 -14.41
CA VAL A 20 -8.12 -2.54 -14.45
C VAL A 20 -8.27 -3.81 -15.28
N ASP A 21 -7.16 -4.35 -15.79
CA ASP A 21 -7.15 -5.64 -16.46
C ASP A 21 -7.58 -6.76 -15.51
N HIS A 22 -8.47 -7.62 -15.98
CA HIS A 22 -8.83 -8.84 -15.25
C HIS A 22 -7.73 -9.89 -15.41
N ASP A 23 -7.25 -10.42 -14.28
CA ASP A 23 -6.34 -11.56 -14.23
C ASP A 23 -7.09 -12.80 -13.69
N PRO A 24 -7.47 -13.77 -14.54
CA PRO A 24 -8.13 -14.99 -14.11
C PRO A 24 -7.31 -15.83 -13.12
N ALA A 25 -5.99 -15.67 -13.09
CA ALA A 25 -5.11 -16.36 -12.14
C ALA A 25 -5.08 -15.68 -10.76
N ARG A 26 -5.53 -14.42 -10.66
CA ARG A 26 -5.54 -13.63 -9.43
C ARG A 26 -6.90 -12.94 -9.21
N PRO A 27 -7.98 -13.74 -9.01
CA PRO A 27 -9.28 -13.18 -8.73
C PRO A 27 -9.27 -12.41 -7.41
N SER A 28 -10.05 -11.33 -7.34
CA SER A 28 -10.14 -10.49 -6.16
C SER A 28 -11.58 -10.17 -5.79
N PRO A 29 -11.90 -10.09 -4.47
CA PRO A 29 -13.17 -9.55 -4.02
C PRO A 29 -13.36 -8.06 -4.37
N CYS A 30 -12.30 -7.36 -4.78
CA CYS A 30 -12.38 -5.97 -5.23
C CYS A 30 -13.16 -5.85 -6.55
N GLU A 31 -13.16 -6.87 -7.40
CA GLU A 31 -13.89 -6.89 -8.68
C GLU A 31 -15.41 -6.87 -8.44
N GLN A 32 -16.12 -5.93 -9.07
CA GLN A 32 -17.56 -5.74 -8.84
C GLN A 32 -18.44 -6.49 -9.85
N LEU A 33 -17.93 -6.64 -11.08
CA LEU A 33 -18.64 -7.22 -12.22
C LEU A 33 -17.67 -8.06 -13.06
N PRO A 34 -18.17 -9.02 -13.86
CA PRO A 34 -17.34 -9.70 -14.85
C PRO A 34 -16.64 -8.73 -15.80
N PRO A 35 -15.47 -9.12 -16.37
CA PRO A 35 -14.75 -8.28 -17.32
C PRO A 35 -15.62 -7.91 -18.52
N ASP A 36 -15.43 -6.69 -19.02
CA ASP A 36 -16.05 -6.25 -20.26
C ASP A 36 -15.39 -6.90 -21.50
N HIS A 37 -15.84 -6.52 -22.69
CA HIS A 37 -15.32 -7.04 -23.96
C HIS A 37 -13.86 -6.68 -24.26
N HIS A 38 -13.27 -5.77 -23.48
CA HIS A 38 -11.85 -5.43 -23.52
C HIS A 38 -11.04 -6.17 -22.44
N GLY A 39 -11.68 -7.00 -21.61
CA GLY A 39 -11.03 -7.69 -20.51
C GLY A 39 -10.86 -6.82 -19.25
N LEU A 40 -11.53 -5.66 -19.19
CA LEU A 40 -11.41 -4.72 -18.07
C LEU A 40 -12.51 -4.94 -17.03
N VAL A 41 -12.16 -4.83 -15.75
CA VAL A 41 -13.07 -4.93 -14.61
C VAL A 41 -13.19 -3.61 -13.87
N GLU A 42 -14.41 -3.31 -13.44
CA GLU A 42 -14.65 -2.32 -12.40
C GLU A 42 -14.30 -2.92 -11.05
N TRP A 43 -13.61 -2.14 -10.21
CA TRP A 43 -13.18 -2.59 -8.91
C TRP A 43 -13.50 -1.56 -7.84
N ARG A 44 -13.50 -1.97 -6.57
CA ARG A 44 -13.60 -1.10 -5.40
C ARG A 44 -12.77 -1.65 -4.26
N PRO A 45 -12.23 -0.79 -3.37
CA PRO A 45 -11.54 -1.27 -2.18
C PRO A 45 -12.47 -2.08 -1.28
N VAL A 46 -11.97 -3.18 -0.73
CA VAL A 46 -12.73 -4.07 0.15
C VAL A 46 -12.08 -4.09 1.54
N PRO A 47 -12.82 -3.83 2.62
CA PRO A 47 -12.29 -3.93 3.97
C PRO A 47 -11.78 -5.34 4.28
N VAL A 48 -10.60 -5.44 4.89
CA VAL A 48 -10.03 -6.72 5.33
C VAL A 48 -10.69 -7.13 6.65
N THR A 49 -11.40 -8.26 6.66
CA THR A 49 -12.10 -8.78 7.86
C THR A 49 -11.87 -10.29 8.03
N PRO A 50 -11.26 -10.76 9.13
CA PRO A 50 -10.61 -9.97 10.19
C PRO A 50 -9.35 -9.25 9.66
N PRO A 51 -8.89 -8.16 10.31
CA PRO A 51 -7.67 -7.45 9.90
C PRO A 51 -6.49 -8.40 9.71
N ALA A 52 -5.65 -8.11 8.71
CA ALA A 52 -4.49 -8.95 8.41
C ALA A 52 -3.64 -9.20 9.66
N ALA A 53 -3.44 -10.47 9.98
CA ALA A 53 -2.71 -10.88 11.16
C ALA A 53 -1.20 -10.75 10.92
N PHE A 54 -0.61 -9.61 11.32
CA PHE A 54 0.84 -9.46 11.48
C PHE A 54 1.31 -10.09 12.80
N ASP A 55 0.85 -11.30 13.08
CA ASP A 55 1.06 -11.96 14.36
C ASP A 55 2.54 -12.28 14.58
N GLY A 56 3.02 -11.94 15.77
CA GLY A 56 4.43 -12.08 16.13
C GLY A 56 5.39 -11.10 15.45
N ILE A 57 4.89 -10.10 14.71
CA ILE A 57 5.73 -9.07 14.09
C ILE A 57 5.53 -7.74 14.84
N ALA A 58 6.60 -7.24 15.45
CA ALA A 58 6.62 -5.94 16.12
C ALA A 58 6.71 -4.81 15.07
N ILE A 59 5.56 -4.40 14.55
CA ILE A 59 5.45 -3.32 13.56
C ILE A 59 4.78 -2.07 14.10
N HIS A 60 5.16 -0.92 13.56
CA HIS A 60 4.52 0.36 13.86
C HIS A 60 3.01 0.28 13.56
N PRO A 61 2.13 0.85 14.41
CA PRO A 61 0.68 0.79 14.21
C PRO A 61 0.20 1.31 12.85
N SER A 62 0.86 2.32 12.29
CA SER A 62 0.52 2.84 10.96
C SER A 62 0.75 1.83 9.84
N ILE A 63 1.78 0.99 9.93
CA ILE A 63 2.08 -0.06 8.94
C ILE A 63 1.01 -1.15 9.01
N ARG A 64 0.65 -1.54 10.24
CA ARG A 64 -0.45 -2.49 10.49
C ARG A 64 -1.76 -1.97 9.91
N GLU A 65 -2.04 -0.69 10.10
CA GLU A 65 -3.23 -0.06 9.57
C GLU A 65 -3.21 0.01 8.04
N PHE A 66 -2.08 0.38 7.43
CA PHE A 66 -1.95 0.46 5.98
C PHE A 66 -2.25 -0.87 5.28
N TYR A 67 -1.51 -1.93 5.64
CA TYR A 67 -1.67 -3.23 4.97
C TYR A 67 -2.87 -4.04 5.50
N GLY A 68 -3.40 -3.71 6.68
CA GLY A 68 -4.45 -4.47 7.34
C GLY A 68 -5.87 -3.93 7.14
N SER A 69 -6.05 -2.78 6.50
CA SER A 69 -7.36 -2.14 6.40
C SER A 69 -8.14 -2.50 5.14
N TYR A 70 -7.50 -2.50 3.98
CA TYR A 70 -8.17 -2.68 2.68
C TYR A 70 -7.40 -3.57 1.73
N LEU A 71 -8.14 -4.37 0.99
CA LEU A 71 -7.73 -4.84 -0.33
C LEU A 71 -8.00 -3.75 -1.36
N GLY A 72 -7.17 -3.67 -2.39
CA GLY A 72 -7.31 -2.69 -3.46
C GLY A 72 -6.28 -2.88 -4.56
N GLY A 73 -6.61 -2.37 -5.75
CA GLY A 73 -5.71 -2.32 -6.90
C GLY A 73 -4.64 -1.24 -6.75
N GLU A 74 -3.85 -1.07 -7.81
CA GLU A 74 -2.82 -0.04 -7.88
C GLU A 74 -3.44 1.34 -7.65
N ALA A 75 -2.81 2.11 -6.76
CA ALA A 75 -3.22 3.47 -6.47
C ALA A 75 -2.04 4.40 -6.68
N ASP A 76 -2.12 5.10 -7.81
CA ASP A 76 -1.12 6.05 -8.23
C ASP A 76 -1.47 7.48 -7.80
N GLY A 77 -0.42 8.26 -7.59
CA GLY A 77 -0.51 9.67 -7.33
C GLY A 77 0.84 10.33 -7.40
N HIS A 78 0.93 11.54 -6.88
CA HIS A 78 2.19 12.28 -6.85
C HIS A 78 2.44 12.88 -5.48
N TYR A 79 3.71 12.90 -5.09
CA TYR A 79 4.19 13.57 -3.88
C TYR A 79 5.31 14.54 -4.25
N ALA A 80 5.08 15.83 -4.03
CA ALA A 80 6.05 16.89 -4.35
C ALA A 80 6.59 16.83 -5.80
N GLY A 81 5.77 16.38 -6.75
CA GLY A 81 6.13 16.24 -8.17
C GLY A 81 6.74 14.89 -8.56
N GLU A 82 7.02 14.00 -7.61
CA GLU A 82 7.50 12.63 -7.88
C GLU A 82 6.31 11.65 -7.91
N ALA A 83 6.36 10.67 -8.81
CA ALA A 83 5.35 9.62 -8.91
C ALA A 83 5.34 8.74 -7.66
N VAL A 84 4.15 8.32 -7.24
CA VAL A 84 3.94 7.42 -6.10
C VAL A 84 3.02 6.30 -6.53
N HIS A 85 3.52 5.08 -6.52
CA HIS A 85 2.78 3.85 -6.77
C HIS A 85 2.61 3.10 -5.45
N LEU A 86 1.41 3.15 -4.86
CA LEU A 86 1.14 2.48 -3.59
C LEU A 86 1.13 0.96 -3.76
N ILE A 87 1.69 0.26 -2.76
CA ILE A 87 1.74 -1.20 -2.72
C ILE A 87 0.61 -1.71 -1.82
N THR A 88 -0.44 -2.27 -2.43
CA THR A 88 -1.60 -2.83 -1.72
C THR A 88 -1.87 -4.28 -2.11
N ALA A 89 -2.68 -4.98 -1.31
CA ALA A 89 -3.11 -6.34 -1.62
C ALA A 89 -4.34 -6.33 -2.50
N TRP A 90 -4.22 -6.90 -3.68
CA TRP A 90 -5.36 -7.12 -4.54
C TRP A 90 -6.26 -8.24 -4.00
N GLU A 91 -5.68 -9.36 -3.58
CA GLU A 91 -6.37 -10.52 -3.04
C GLU A 91 -5.96 -10.87 -1.60
N VAL A 92 -6.78 -11.66 -0.90
CA VAL A 92 -6.51 -12.09 0.50
C VAL A 92 -5.17 -12.83 0.61
N ASP A 93 -4.84 -13.70 -0.34
CA ASP A 93 -3.56 -14.44 -0.35
C ASP A 93 -2.36 -13.49 -0.48
N GLY A 94 -2.57 -12.32 -1.09
CA GLY A 94 -1.58 -11.24 -1.16
C GLY A 94 -1.22 -10.67 0.21
N LEU A 95 -2.14 -10.68 1.18
CA LEU A 95 -1.87 -10.22 2.54
C LEU A 95 -0.82 -11.09 3.24
N ALA A 96 -0.88 -12.42 3.05
CA ALA A 96 0.12 -13.33 3.61
C ALA A 96 1.50 -13.11 2.98
N ARG A 97 1.55 -12.74 1.69
CA ARG A 97 2.79 -12.35 1.01
C ARG A 97 3.35 -11.06 1.61
N PHE A 98 2.52 -10.04 1.85
CA PHE A 98 2.98 -8.83 2.53
C PHE A 98 3.44 -9.06 3.94
N ALA A 99 2.75 -9.88 4.74
CA ALA A 99 3.20 -10.21 6.09
C ALA A 99 4.62 -10.80 6.10
N ARG A 100 4.98 -11.62 5.09
CA ARG A 100 6.35 -12.13 4.93
C ARG A 100 7.33 -11.02 4.53
N THR A 101 6.99 -10.19 3.56
CA THR A 101 7.84 -9.06 3.14
C THR A 101 8.09 -8.09 4.30
N VAL A 102 7.03 -7.66 4.97
CA VAL A 102 7.09 -6.76 6.13
C VAL A 102 7.96 -7.36 7.24
N ARG A 103 7.82 -8.66 7.54
CA ARG A 103 8.67 -9.34 8.52
C ARG A 103 10.15 -9.24 8.15
N ALA A 104 10.50 -9.59 6.92
CA ALA A 104 11.88 -9.57 6.44
C ALA A 104 12.49 -8.16 6.53
N GLN A 105 11.75 -7.13 6.13
CA GLN A 105 12.23 -5.74 6.19
C GLN A 105 12.39 -5.22 7.64
N VAL A 106 11.45 -5.56 8.53
CA VAL A 106 11.56 -5.19 9.95
C VAL A 106 12.73 -5.89 10.63
N GLU A 107 13.04 -7.13 10.25
CA GLU A 107 14.17 -7.89 10.80
C GLU A 107 15.52 -7.32 10.33
N SER A 108 15.63 -6.90 9.07
CA SER A 108 16.88 -6.46 8.43
C SER A 108 17.13 -4.94 8.50
N GLU A 109 16.14 -4.12 8.17
CA GLU A 109 16.31 -2.69 7.87
C GLU A 109 15.59 -1.76 8.85
N LYS A 110 14.64 -2.28 9.64
CA LYS A 110 13.77 -1.50 10.54
C LYS A 110 12.90 -0.48 9.80
N GLN A 111 12.76 -0.60 8.48
CA GLN A 111 11.86 0.19 7.66
C GLN A 111 10.93 -0.76 6.90
N VAL A 112 9.78 -0.26 6.44
CA VAL A 112 8.82 -1.05 5.67
C VAL A 112 8.37 -0.25 4.45
N THR A 113 8.59 -0.79 3.26
CA THR A 113 8.18 -0.15 2.02
C THR A 113 6.66 -0.11 1.92
N VAL A 114 6.12 1.01 1.45
CA VAL A 114 4.67 1.21 1.22
C VAL A 114 4.35 1.71 -0.19
N ALA A 115 5.34 2.26 -0.90
CA ALA A 115 5.20 2.73 -2.27
C ALA A 115 6.55 2.77 -2.98
N TYR A 116 6.52 2.93 -4.31
CA TYR A 116 7.71 3.17 -5.13
C TYR A 116 7.46 4.32 -6.12
N THR A 117 8.54 4.81 -6.73
CA THR A 117 8.53 5.85 -7.77
C THR A 117 8.83 5.24 -9.15
N ASP A 118 8.64 6.00 -10.23
CA ASP A 118 9.09 5.64 -11.59
C ASP A 118 10.60 5.40 -11.71
N ARG A 119 11.39 5.89 -10.75
CA ARG A 119 12.86 5.73 -10.71
C ARG A 119 13.29 4.58 -9.81
N GLU A 120 12.37 3.68 -9.47
CA GLU A 120 12.60 2.53 -8.58
C GLU A 120 13.02 2.90 -7.14
N GLN A 121 12.97 4.19 -6.77
CA GLN A 121 13.12 4.63 -5.39
C GLN A 121 11.91 4.22 -4.55
N LEU A 122 12.15 3.97 -3.26
CA LEU A 122 11.15 3.42 -2.34
C LEU A 122 10.71 4.47 -1.33
N TYR A 123 9.40 4.55 -1.09
CA TYR A 123 8.86 5.20 0.11
C TYR A 123 8.74 4.16 1.21
N ALA A 124 9.52 4.31 2.27
CA ALA A 124 9.58 3.39 3.39
C ALA A 124 9.22 4.08 4.70
N VAL A 125 8.46 3.38 5.54
CA VAL A 125 8.06 3.82 6.87
C VAL A 125 9.08 3.31 7.88
N ASP A 126 9.66 4.21 8.64
CA ASP A 126 10.50 3.86 9.78
C ASP A 126 9.65 3.15 10.86
N ASN A 127 10.02 1.92 11.20
CA ASN A 127 9.22 1.06 12.06
C ASN A 127 9.22 1.51 13.54
N ALA A 128 10.18 2.35 13.95
CA ALA A 128 10.25 2.86 15.32
C ALA A 128 9.43 4.14 15.49
N THR A 129 9.46 5.03 14.49
CA THR A 129 8.92 6.39 14.58
C THR A 129 7.65 6.62 13.75
N GLY A 130 7.39 5.79 12.75
CA GLY A 130 6.30 5.97 11.80
C GLY A 130 6.55 7.06 10.75
N ALA A 131 7.72 7.70 10.75
CA ALA A 131 8.13 8.67 9.74
C ALA A 131 8.31 8.00 8.38
N VAL A 132 8.03 8.73 7.30
CA VAL A 132 8.20 8.22 5.94
C VAL A 132 9.45 8.81 5.33
N TRP A 133 10.26 7.96 4.71
CA TRP A 133 11.52 8.29 4.06
C TRP A 133 11.46 7.88 2.59
N LEU A 134 12.15 8.65 1.75
CA LEU A 134 12.50 8.23 0.40
C LEU A 134 13.88 7.57 0.45
N CYS A 135 14.00 6.36 -0.07
CA CYS A 135 15.20 5.54 -0.02
C CYS A 135 15.57 5.04 -1.42
N GLU A 136 16.86 4.85 -1.67
CA GLU A 136 17.30 3.98 -2.78
C GLU A 136 17.15 2.50 -2.34
N PRO A 137 16.85 1.56 -3.25
CA PRO A 137 16.84 0.13 -2.95
C PRO A 137 18.19 -0.31 -2.34
N ASP A 138 18.15 -1.06 -1.25
CA ASP A 138 19.33 -1.59 -0.54
C ASP A 138 20.35 -0.52 -0.07
N GLN A 139 19.98 0.77 -0.01
CA GLN A 139 20.86 1.85 0.47
C GLN A 139 20.22 2.70 1.57
N GLN A 140 20.98 3.71 2.03
CA GLN A 140 20.55 4.60 3.09
C GLN A 140 19.40 5.54 2.63
N PRO A 141 18.55 5.97 3.59
CA PRO A 141 17.51 6.96 3.31
C PRO A 141 18.07 8.24 2.69
N ILE A 142 17.47 8.70 1.60
CA ILE A 142 17.85 9.92 0.88
C ILE A 142 17.37 11.14 1.67
N ARG A 143 16.07 11.16 2.03
CA ARG A 143 15.45 12.24 2.79
C ARG A 143 14.16 11.80 3.46
N GLN A 144 13.81 12.46 4.56
CA GLN A 144 12.48 12.32 5.16
C GLN A 144 11.45 13.05 4.30
N VAL A 145 10.32 12.40 4.02
CA VAL A 145 9.21 12.99 3.26
C VAL A 145 8.04 13.38 4.16
N ALA A 146 7.77 12.64 5.23
CA ALA A 146 6.69 12.98 6.16
C ALA A 146 7.02 12.56 7.59
N ARG A 147 6.36 13.18 8.58
CA ARG A 147 6.50 12.81 10.00
C ARG A 147 5.66 11.60 10.37
N SER A 148 4.66 11.28 9.56
CA SER A 148 3.82 10.10 9.71
C SER A 148 3.34 9.57 8.37
N LEU A 149 2.97 8.28 8.34
CA LEU A 149 2.34 7.68 7.16
C LEU A 149 1.01 8.36 6.78
N ALA A 150 0.19 8.76 7.77
CA ALA A 150 -1.06 9.46 7.49
C ALA A 150 -0.81 10.82 6.82
N GLU A 151 0.19 11.57 7.27
CA GLU A 151 0.59 12.83 6.64
C GLU A 151 1.03 12.61 5.19
N PHE A 152 1.87 11.60 4.94
CA PHE A 152 2.31 11.24 3.59
C PHE A 152 1.14 10.94 2.65
N LEU A 153 0.23 10.03 3.05
CA LEU A 153 -0.93 9.64 2.23
C LEU A 153 -1.89 10.81 1.98
N ASN A 154 -2.01 11.75 2.90
CA ASN A 154 -2.84 12.95 2.71
C ASN A 154 -2.22 13.97 1.75
N GLN A 155 -0.90 13.94 1.57
CA GLN A 155 -0.18 14.81 0.63
C GLN A 155 -0.10 14.22 -0.79
N ILE A 156 -0.50 12.96 -0.99
CA ILE A 156 -0.58 12.36 -2.31
C ILE A 156 -1.74 12.98 -3.10
N GLY A 157 -1.35 13.68 -4.15
CA GLY A 157 -2.19 14.35 -5.14
C GLY A 157 -2.74 13.42 -6.20
#